data_AF-A0A0N4Z5T1-F1
#
_entry.id   AF-A0A0N4Z5T1-F1
#
_cell.length_a   1.000
_cell.length_b   1.000
_cell.length_c   1.000
_cell.angle_alpha   90.00
_cell.angle_beta   90.00
_cell.angle_gamma   90.00
#
_symmetry.space_group_name_H-M   'P 1'
#
loop_
_entity.id
_entity.type
_entity.pdbx_description
1 polymer ?
#
loop_
_entity_poly.entity_id
_entity_poly.type
_entity_poly.pdbx_seq_one_letter_code
_entity_poly.pdbx_strand_id
1 'polypeptide(L)'
;MKFFFKHILLIAAFLANCALFQNCLKNERFMTCSSDCEPVCGEDDNKPCILSCGPPKCQCKSGYKRDPRTRKCVRFNECTPTVTIRPVSCRRNEVFVQCATRCEATCSNPRPTCVEICDPPKCQCAPGYVRSPMSAECVTPKECYPRPECGQNAIYVQCSTTCDATCEGPKPVCSRRCGPPKCQCLEGFVKDSNTGECVSLSLCRNQFPQHCRRNEEFTRCSKRCQPTCEDPNPICDRMCGPPKCQCKEGYVKDKKGDCIRKDKC
;
A
#
# COMPACT_ATOMS: atom_id res chain seq x y z
N MET A 1 -58.09 -43.97 52.05
CA MET A 1 -56.70 -44.49 51.91
C MET A 1 -56.11 -44.40 50.49
N LYS A 2 -56.70 -43.65 49.53
CA LYS A 2 -56.14 -43.48 48.17
C LYS A 2 -55.41 -42.14 47.91
N PHE A 3 -55.51 -41.19 48.85
CA PHE A 3 -54.93 -39.84 48.70
C PHE A 3 -53.47 -39.73 49.20
N PHE A 4 -53.08 -40.49 50.22
CA PHE A 4 -51.70 -40.46 50.74
C PHE A 4 -50.67 -41.12 49.80
N PHE A 5 -51.06 -42.16 49.07
CA PHE A 5 -50.16 -42.84 48.12
C PHE A 5 -49.79 -41.98 46.90
N LYS A 6 -50.72 -41.11 46.44
CA LYS A 6 -50.46 -40.20 45.31
C LYS A 6 -49.46 -39.09 45.66
N HIS A 7 -49.51 -38.57 46.90
CA HIS A 7 -48.53 -37.59 47.37
C HIS A 7 -47.14 -38.19 47.61
N ILE A 8 -47.06 -39.42 48.13
CA ILE A 8 -45.78 -40.11 48.30
C ILE A 8 -45.12 -40.42 46.94
N LEU A 9 -45.89 -40.81 45.92
CA LEU A 9 -45.40 -41.01 44.54
C LEU A 9 -44.97 -39.70 43.86
N LEU A 10 -45.64 -38.57 44.13
CA LEU A 10 -45.25 -37.26 43.62
C LEU A 10 -43.99 -36.71 44.31
N ILE A 11 -43.82 -36.94 45.61
CA ILE A 11 -42.61 -36.55 46.35
C ILE A 11 -41.42 -37.43 45.93
N ALA A 12 -41.65 -38.73 45.69
CA ALA A 12 -40.64 -39.62 45.12
C ALA A 12 -40.26 -39.23 43.68
N ALA A 13 -41.20 -38.74 42.86
CA ALA A 13 -40.92 -38.22 41.53
C ALA A 13 -40.16 -36.87 41.56
N PHE A 14 -40.43 -36.01 42.55
CA PHE A 14 -39.67 -34.76 42.76
C PHE A 14 -38.26 -35.02 43.31
N LEU A 15 -38.09 -36.02 44.18
CA LEU A 15 -36.77 -36.46 44.65
C LEU A 15 -36.00 -37.27 43.59
N ALA A 16 -36.69 -37.97 42.69
CA ALA A 16 -36.08 -38.67 41.56
C ALA A 16 -35.65 -37.72 40.42
N ASN A 17 -36.31 -36.57 40.25
CA ASN A 17 -35.91 -35.55 39.28
C ASN A 17 -34.77 -34.63 39.76
N CYS A 18 -34.41 -34.67 41.05
CA CYS A 18 -33.24 -33.94 41.57
C CYS A 18 -31.96 -34.80 41.56
N ALA A 19 -32.05 -36.07 41.17
CA ALA A 19 -30.94 -37.01 41.11
C ALA A 19 -30.56 -37.40 39.67
N LEU A 20 -30.78 -36.51 38.69
CA LEU A 20 -30.09 -36.55 37.40
C LEU A 20 -28.61 -36.21 37.64
N PHE A 21 -27.88 -37.21 38.15
CA PHE A 21 -26.46 -37.47 37.97
C PHE A 21 -25.63 -36.21 37.60
N GLN A 22 -25.21 -35.46 38.62
CA GLN A 22 -24.06 -34.55 38.58
C GLN A 22 -22.74 -35.32 38.38
N ASN A 23 -22.72 -36.34 37.53
CA ASN A 23 -21.56 -37.17 37.32
C ASN A 23 -20.82 -36.67 36.09
N CYS A 24 -19.94 -35.71 36.34
CA CYS A 24 -18.99 -35.27 35.33
C CYS A 24 -18.03 -36.40 34.93
N LEU A 25 -17.47 -36.30 33.73
CA LEU A 25 -16.54 -37.31 33.23
C LEU A 25 -15.23 -37.30 34.02
N LYS A 26 -14.38 -38.30 33.79
CA LYS A 26 -13.06 -38.37 34.41
C LYS A 26 -12.30 -37.06 34.18
N ASN A 27 -11.71 -36.52 35.25
CA ASN A 27 -10.98 -35.25 35.29
C ASN A 27 -11.82 -33.97 35.08
N GLU A 28 -13.14 -34.08 35.21
CA GLU A 28 -14.05 -32.93 35.27
C GLU A 28 -14.58 -32.71 36.69
N ARG A 29 -14.99 -31.48 36.98
CA ARG A 29 -15.70 -31.08 38.19
C ARG A 29 -16.97 -30.31 37.80
N PHE A 30 -18.06 -30.55 38.52
CA PHE A 30 -19.28 -29.78 38.31
C PHE A 30 -19.08 -28.37 38.87
N MET A 31 -19.30 -27.36 38.04
CA MET A 31 -19.20 -25.96 38.42
C MET A 31 -20.60 -25.35 38.38
N THR A 32 -21.07 -24.80 39.50
CA THR A 32 -22.32 -24.03 39.57
C THR A 32 -22.18 -22.65 38.92
N CYS A 33 -20.99 -22.06 39.01
CA CYS A 33 -20.56 -20.88 38.26
C CYS A 33 -19.39 -21.32 37.37
N SER A 34 -19.63 -21.49 36.07
CA SER A 34 -18.60 -21.98 35.15
C SER A 34 -17.80 -20.84 34.54
N SER A 35 -16.52 -21.09 34.25
CA SER A 35 -15.68 -20.12 33.52
C SER A 35 -15.89 -20.25 32.02
N ASP A 36 -15.98 -19.13 31.31
CA ASP A 36 -16.00 -19.12 29.84
C ASP A 36 -14.62 -19.41 29.22
N CYS A 37 -13.58 -19.51 30.04
CA CYS A 37 -12.18 -19.67 29.63
C CYS A 37 -11.63 -21.03 30.04
N GLU A 38 -12.44 -22.07 29.86
CA GLU A 38 -11.98 -23.44 30.08
C GLU A 38 -10.73 -23.73 29.23
N PRO A 39 -9.66 -24.33 29.79
CA PRO A 39 -8.47 -24.70 29.03
C PRO A 39 -8.75 -25.78 27.97
N VAL A 40 -8.34 -25.55 26.73
CA VAL A 40 -8.54 -26.46 25.58
C VAL A 40 -7.19 -26.83 24.97
N CYS A 41 -7.03 -28.08 24.54
CA CYS A 41 -5.80 -28.50 23.84
C CYS A 41 -5.61 -27.70 22.55
N GLY A 42 -4.43 -27.09 22.36
CA GLY A 42 -4.10 -26.29 21.18
C GLY A 42 -4.43 -24.78 21.30
N GLU A 43 -4.99 -24.34 22.42
CA GLU A 43 -5.18 -22.92 22.72
C GLU A 43 -4.12 -22.40 23.70
N ASP A 44 -3.83 -21.09 23.62
CA ASP A 44 -2.95 -20.37 24.55
C ASP A 44 -3.64 -20.21 25.91
N ASP A 45 -2.94 -20.59 26.97
CA ASP A 45 -3.44 -20.51 28.35
C ASP A 45 -3.44 -19.07 28.88
N ASN A 46 -2.72 -18.14 28.24
CA ASN A 46 -2.63 -16.74 28.64
C ASN A 46 -3.69 -15.84 27.99
N LYS A 47 -4.75 -16.40 27.40
CA LYS A 47 -5.81 -15.60 26.78
C LYS A 47 -6.58 -14.78 27.85
N PRO A 48 -6.91 -13.51 27.59
CA PRO A 48 -7.71 -12.68 28.49
C PRO A 48 -9.05 -13.37 28.80
N CYS A 49 -9.40 -13.47 30.07
CA CYS A 49 -10.63 -14.10 30.52
C CYS A 49 -11.55 -13.09 31.22
N ILE A 50 -12.80 -13.02 30.78
CA ILE A 50 -13.83 -12.26 31.47
C ILE A 50 -14.22 -13.04 32.73
N LEU A 51 -14.12 -12.40 33.90
CA LEU A 51 -14.49 -12.98 35.19
C LEU A 51 -16.02 -12.90 35.40
N SER A 52 -16.78 -13.54 34.51
CA SER A 52 -18.23 -13.70 34.62
C SER A 52 -18.60 -15.15 34.94
N CYS A 53 -19.66 -15.33 35.73
CA CYS A 53 -20.23 -16.66 35.96
C CYS A 53 -21.07 -17.11 34.76
N GLY A 54 -20.56 -18.10 34.04
CA GLY A 54 -21.33 -18.86 33.05
C GLY A 54 -22.30 -19.86 33.70
N PRO A 55 -23.18 -20.49 32.91
CA PRO A 55 -24.20 -21.42 33.41
C PRO A 55 -23.57 -22.66 34.08
N PRO A 56 -24.30 -23.34 35.00
CA PRO A 56 -23.79 -24.55 35.64
C PRO A 56 -23.44 -25.65 34.63
N LYS A 57 -22.19 -26.13 34.63
CA LYS A 57 -21.73 -27.22 33.74
C LYS A 57 -20.51 -27.96 34.31
N CYS A 58 -20.23 -29.15 33.79
CA CYS A 58 -18.98 -29.86 34.05
C CYS A 58 -17.81 -29.18 33.34
N GLN A 59 -16.75 -28.86 34.08
CA GLN A 59 -15.53 -28.26 33.53
C GLN A 59 -14.29 -29.06 33.93
N CYS A 60 -13.25 -29.02 33.11
CA CYS A 60 -11.97 -29.64 33.41
C CYS A 60 -11.44 -29.13 34.76
N LYS A 61 -10.92 -30.05 35.56
CA LYS A 61 -10.18 -29.72 36.78
C LYS A 61 -8.91 -28.94 36.41
N SER A 62 -8.39 -28.17 37.36
CA SER A 62 -7.12 -27.46 37.16
C SER A 62 -5.99 -28.44 36.81
N GLY A 63 -5.14 -28.07 35.85
CA GLY A 63 -4.09 -28.92 35.29
C GLY A 63 -4.54 -29.86 34.16
N TYR A 64 -5.82 -29.85 33.78
CA TYR A 64 -6.36 -30.61 32.65
C TYR A 64 -6.89 -29.68 31.56
N LYS A 65 -6.76 -30.11 30.30
CA LYS A 65 -7.27 -29.43 29.12
C LYS A 65 -8.33 -30.29 28.43
N ARG A 66 -9.36 -29.65 27.89
CA ARG A 66 -10.38 -30.34 27.09
C ARG A 66 -9.80 -30.67 25.72
N ASP A 67 -9.80 -31.94 25.35
CA ASP A 67 -9.47 -32.38 23.99
C ASP A 67 -10.70 -32.14 23.07
N PRO A 68 -10.58 -31.30 22.03
CA PRO A 68 -11.70 -31.00 21.14
C PRO A 68 -12.23 -32.23 20.37
N ARG A 69 -11.39 -33.26 20.15
CA ARG A 69 -11.76 -34.47 19.40
C ARG A 69 -12.53 -35.46 20.27
N THR A 70 -11.98 -35.79 21.43
CA THR A 70 -12.57 -36.80 22.32
C THR A 70 -13.57 -36.21 23.31
N ARG A 71 -13.59 -34.88 23.45
CA ARG A 71 -14.33 -34.12 24.47
C ARG A 71 -13.95 -34.45 25.91
N LYS A 72 -12.88 -35.21 26.14
CA LYS A 72 -12.39 -35.61 27.47
C LYS A 72 -11.38 -34.59 28.02
N CYS A 73 -11.32 -34.46 29.34
CA CYS A 73 -10.27 -33.69 30.01
C CYS A 73 -9.02 -34.55 30.20
N VAL A 74 -7.95 -34.19 29.50
CA VAL A 74 -6.67 -34.88 29.47
C VAL A 74 -5.57 -33.98 30.03
N ARG A 75 -4.43 -34.54 30.43
CA ARG A 75 -3.30 -33.71 30.87
C ARG A 75 -2.66 -32.99 29.68
N PHE A 76 -1.93 -31.90 29.93
CA PHE A 76 -1.25 -31.15 28.87
C PHE A 76 -0.36 -32.01 27.96
N ASN A 77 0.36 -32.97 28.54
CA ASN A 77 1.22 -33.92 27.81
C ASN A 77 0.44 -35.02 27.06
N GLU A 78 -0.84 -35.20 27.36
CA GLU A 78 -1.75 -36.12 26.69
C GLU A 78 -2.58 -35.42 25.61
N CYS A 79 -2.51 -34.09 25.52
CA CYS A 79 -3.02 -33.37 24.37
C CYS A 79 -2.27 -33.89 23.14
N THR A 80 -2.93 -34.69 22.31
CA THR A 80 -2.40 -34.98 20.99
C THR A 80 -2.24 -33.64 20.30
N PRO A 81 -1.02 -33.23 19.90
CA PRO A 81 -0.83 -31.91 19.34
C PRO A 81 -1.79 -31.75 18.17
N THR A 82 -2.73 -30.81 18.30
CA THR A 82 -3.54 -30.30 17.19
C THR A 82 -2.61 -29.48 16.33
N VAL A 83 -1.73 -30.21 15.67
CA VAL A 83 -0.78 -29.71 14.71
C VAL A 83 -0.88 -30.70 13.57
N THR A 84 -2.08 -30.80 12.98
CA THR A 84 -2.09 -30.66 11.52
C THR A 84 -1.66 -29.22 11.20
N ILE A 85 -0.39 -28.89 11.46
CA ILE A 85 0.38 -28.12 10.51
C ILE A 85 0.25 -29.00 9.28
N ARG A 86 -0.71 -28.68 8.41
CA ARG A 86 -0.36 -28.78 6.99
C ARG A 86 0.97 -28.06 6.92
N PRO A 87 2.10 -28.73 6.58
CA PRO A 87 3.36 -28.03 6.42
C PRO A 87 3.04 -26.82 5.58
N VAL A 88 3.17 -25.62 6.17
CA VAL A 88 2.84 -24.39 5.46
C VAL A 88 3.93 -24.27 4.42
N SER A 89 3.65 -24.83 3.25
CA SER A 89 4.55 -24.79 2.12
C SER A 89 4.42 -23.41 1.51
N CYS A 90 5.38 -22.55 1.84
CA CYS A 90 5.52 -21.28 1.15
C CYS A 90 6.04 -21.50 -0.27
N ARG A 91 5.89 -20.49 -1.14
CA ARG A 91 6.41 -20.56 -2.51
C ARG A 91 7.94 -20.52 -2.50
N ARG A 92 8.55 -20.70 -3.67
CA ARG A 92 10.00 -20.59 -3.83
C ARG A 92 10.49 -19.24 -3.28
N ASN A 93 11.57 -19.27 -2.50
CA ASN A 93 12.18 -18.11 -1.84
C ASN A 93 11.29 -17.38 -0.84
N GLU A 94 10.26 -18.05 -0.32
CA GLU A 94 9.45 -17.55 0.79
C GLU A 94 9.68 -18.40 2.05
N VAL A 95 9.58 -17.76 3.21
CA VAL A 95 9.64 -18.38 4.53
C VAL A 95 8.36 -18.07 5.29
N PHE A 96 7.85 -19.06 6.01
CA PHE A 96 6.71 -18.84 6.89
C PHE A 96 7.19 -18.13 8.16
N VAL A 97 6.69 -16.93 8.41
CA VAL A 97 7.02 -16.15 9.59
C VAL A 97 5.82 -16.04 10.53
N GLN A 98 6.07 -16.21 11.83
CA GLN A 98 5.05 -16.08 12.87
C GLN A 98 4.71 -14.62 13.17
N CYS A 99 5.72 -13.75 13.14
CA CYS A 99 5.57 -12.30 13.22
C CYS A 99 5.91 -11.73 11.86
N ALA A 100 4.89 -11.35 11.08
CA ALA A 100 5.11 -10.84 9.74
C ALA A 100 5.40 -9.33 9.74
N THR A 101 6.32 -8.88 8.90
CA THR A 101 6.53 -7.44 8.69
C THR A 101 5.44 -6.84 7.79
N ARG A 102 4.99 -5.64 8.13
CA ARG A 102 4.09 -4.83 7.27
C ARG A 102 4.81 -4.28 6.04
N CYS A 103 6.13 -4.08 6.14
CA CYS A 103 6.95 -3.49 5.09
C CYS A 103 7.84 -4.54 4.44
N GLU A 104 7.22 -5.47 3.71
CA GLU A 104 7.97 -6.44 2.92
C GLU A 104 8.79 -5.74 1.83
N ALA A 105 10.06 -6.15 1.66
CA ALA A 105 10.93 -5.57 0.65
C ALA A 105 10.43 -5.91 -0.76
N THR A 106 10.46 -4.93 -1.67
CA THR A 106 10.01 -5.08 -3.06
C THR A 106 11.10 -4.66 -4.02
N CYS A 107 10.95 -5.00 -5.31
CA CYS A 107 11.91 -4.55 -6.34
C CYS A 107 12.07 -3.01 -6.41
N SER A 108 11.05 -2.25 -5.99
CA SER A 108 11.08 -0.79 -5.95
C SER A 108 11.65 -0.23 -4.65
N ASN A 109 11.53 -0.98 -3.55
CA ASN A 109 12.12 -0.63 -2.26
C ASN A 109 12.74 -1.87 -1.61
N PRO A 110 13.99 -2.22 -1.98
CA PRO A 110 14.67 -3.41 -1.47
C PRO A 110 15.05 -3.31 0.02
N ARG A 111 15.03 -2.10 0.60
CA ARG A 111 15.41 -1.84 2.00
C ARG A 111 14.41 -0.87 2.64
N PRO A 112 13.16 -1.31 2.87
CA PRO A 112 12.15 -0.46 3.47
C PRO A 112 12.49 -0.15 4.93
N THR A 113 12.35 1.12 5.33
CA THR A 113 12.32 1.47 6.74
C THR A 113 10.95 1.07 7.30
N CYS A 114 10.94 0.27 8.36
CA CYS A 114 9.71 -0.23 8.97
C CYS A 114 9.77 -0.10 10.48
N VAL A 115 8.62 0.09 11.11
CA VAL A 115 8.45 -0.04 12.55
C VAL A 115 8.31 -1.52 12.90
N GLU A 116 8.87 -1.95 14.04
CA GLU A 116 8.79 -3.34 14.48
C GLU A 116 7.42 -3.64 15.12
N ILE A 117 6.44 -3.94 14.27
CA ILE A 117 5.09 -4.36 14.67
C ILE A 117 4.76 -5.65 13.92
N CYS A 118 4.32 -6.66 14.66
CA CYS A 118 3.94 -7.95 14.09
C CYS A 118 2.55 -7.91 13.44
N ASP A 119 2.51 -8.19 12.14
CA ASP A 119 1.29 -8.62 11.46
C ASP A 119 1.06 -10.14 11.66
N PRO A 120 -0.17 -10.64 11.38
CA PRO A 120 -0.49 -12.05 11.48
C PRO A 120 0.48 -12.97 10.70
N PRO A 121 0.67 -14.23 11.16
CA PRO A 121 1.56 -15.18 10.49
C PRO A 121 1.23 -15.36 9.00
N LYS A 122 2.24 -15.25 8.13
CA LYS A 122 2.11 -15.47 6.68
C LYS A 122 3.46 -15.88 6.06
N CYS A 123 3.42 -16.34 4.82
CA CYS A 123 4.63 -16.48 4.01
C CYS A 123 5.13 -15.09 3.58
N GLN A 124 6.43 -14.84 3.76
CA GLN A 124 7.11 -13.63 3.29
C GLN A 124 8.40 -13.99 2.59
N CYS A 125 8.91 -13.09 1.74
CA CYS A 125 10.20 -13.28 1.09
C CYS A 125 11.30 -13.56 2.11
N ALA A 126 12.12 -14.57 1.81
CA ALA A 126 13.29 -14.89 2.62
C ALA A 126 14.27 -13.70 2.69
N PRO A 127 15.08 -13.58 3.75
CA PRO A 127 16.10 -12.53 3.84
C PRO A 127 16.97 -12.46 2.58
N GLY A 128 17.14 -11.26 2.04
CA GLY A 128 17.90 -11.03 0.79
C GLY A 128 17.08 -11.15 -0.50
N TYR A 129 15.82 -11.59 -0.42
CA TYR A 129 14.88 -11.60 -1.54
C TYR A 129 13.91 -10.43 -1.44
N VAL A 130 13.39 -10.01 -2.59
CA VAL A 130 12.41 -8.93 -2.72
C VAL A 130 11.22 -9.40 -3.53
N ARG A 131 10.02 -8.93 -3.20
CA ARG A 131 8.81 -9.29 -3.96
C ARG A 131 8.77 -8.55 -5.29
N SER A 132 8.70 -9.29 -6.39
CA SER A 132 8.51 -8.76 -7.74
C SER A 132 7.08 -8.24 -7.89
N PRO A 133 6.85 -6.98 -8.29
CA PRO A 133 5.51 -6.46 -8.52
C PRO A 133 4.83 -7.08 -9.75
N MET A 134 5.60 -7.67 -10.68
CA MET A 134 5.06 -8.23 -11.93
C MET A 134 4.63 -9.69 -11.77
N SER A 135 5.48 -10.52 -11.15
CA SER A 135 5.19 -11.96 -10.96
C SER A 135 4.61 -12.31 -9.59
N ALA A 136 4.65 -11.36 -8.64
CA ALA A 136 4.38 -11.59 -7.22
C ALA A 136 5.30 -12.62 -6.54
N GLU A 137 6.37 -13.07 -7.22
CA GLU A 137 7.36 -14.01 -6.69
C GLU A 137 8.48 -13.29 -5.92
N CYS A 138 9.11 -14.01 -4.99
CA CYS A 138 10.29 -13.52 -4.29
C CYS A 138 11.54 -13.81 -5.14
N VAL A 139 12.13 -12.75 -5.68
CA VAL A 139 13.28 -12.79 -6.58
C VAL A 139 14.47 -12.13 -5.91
N THR A 140 15.67 -12.41 -6.39
CA THR A 140 16.85 -11.66 -5.96
C THR A 140 16.77 -10.22 -6.50
N PRO A 141 17.37 -9.22 -5.84
CA PRO A 141 17.39 -7.85 -6.35
C PRO A 141 17.94 -7.71 -7.78
N LYS A 142 18.82 -8.64 -8.20
CA LYS A 142 19.38 -8.70 -9.56
C LYS A 142 18.38 -9.20 -10.60
N GLU A 143 17.36 -9.95 -10.18
CA GLU A 143 16.31 -10.53 -11.04
C GLU A 143 15.08 -9.63 -11.15
N CYS A 144 15.10 -8.43 -10.57
CA CYS A 144 14.02 -7.43 -10.70
C CYS A 144 13.87 -6.85 -12.13
N TYR A 145 14.42 -7.51 -13.14
CA TYR A 145 14.19 -7.20 -14.56
C TYR A 145 12.94 -7.95 -15.04
N PRO A 146 12.05 -7.30 -15.82
CA PRO A 146 12.33 -6.15 -16.67
C PRO A 146 11.89 -4.84 -16.01
N ARG A 147 12.85 -3.98 -15.69
CA ARG A 147 12.57 -2.54 -15.78
C ARG A 147 12.38 -2.28 -17.28
N PRO A 148 11.30 -1.61 -17.73
CA PRO A 148 11.29 -1.09 -19.09
C PRO A 148 12.57 -0.27 -19.25
N GLU A 149 13.35 -0.57 -20.30
CA GLU A 149 14.55 0.19 -20.61
C GLU A 149 14.13 1.63 -20.84
N CYS A 150 14.48 2.50 -19.90
CA CYS A 150 14.27 3.93 -20.04
C CYS A 150 15.38 4.49 -20.93
N GLY A 151 15.03 5.50 -21.73
CA GLY A 151 16.00 6.23 -22.56
C GLY A 151 17.11 6.88 -21.72
N GLN A 152 18.10 7.44 -22.40
CA GLN A 152 19.25 8.05 -21.74
C GLN A 152 18.80 9.14 -20.75
N ASN A 153 19.45 9.18 -19.57
CA ASN A 153 19.14 10.09 -18.47
C ASN A 153 17.71 9.99 -17.90
N ALA A 154 17.06 8.84 -18.05
CA ALA A 154 15.78 8.53 -17.43
C ALA A 154 15.87 7.29 -16.53
N ILE A 155 15.00 7.25 -15.52
CA ILE A 155 14.88 6.14 -14.57
C ILE A 155 13.42 5.74 -14.43
N TYR A 156 13.17 4.42 -14.37
CA TYR A 156 11.84 3.92 -14.09
C TYR A 156 11.52 4.10 -12.61
N VAL A 157 10.45 4.85 -12.32
CA VAL A 157 9.95 5.08 -10.96
C VAL A 157 8.54 4.54 -10.85
N GLN A 158 8.25 3.82 -9.76
CA GLN A 158 6.90 3.33 -9.47
C GLN A 158 5.99 4.45 -8.95
N CYS A 159 6.59 5.44 -8.30
CA CYS A 159 5.93 6.64 -7.82
C CYS A 159 6.53 7.85 -8.54
N SER A 160 5.91 8.26 -9.65
CA SER A 160 6.40 9.39 -10.42
C SER A 160 5.94 10.73 -9.86
N THR A 161 6.62 11.79 -10.24
CA THR A 161 6.14 13.15 -10.01
C THR A 161 4.92 13.41 -10.91
N THR A 162 3.93 14.13 -10.38
CA THR A 162 2.72 14.49 -11.15
C THR A 162 2.99 15.53 -12.24
N CYS A 163 4.17 16.18 -12.22
CA CYS A 163 4.69 16.98 -13.31
C CYS A 163 6.12 16.57 -13.66
N ASP A 164 6.48 16.76 -14.91
CA ASP A 164 7.84 16.57 -15.42
C ASP A 164 8.48 17.94 -15.63
N ALA A 165 9.76 18.08 -15.27
CA ALA A 165 10.54 19.25 -15.65
C ALA A 165 10.77 19.23 -17.16
N THR A 166 10.56 20.37 -17.84
CA THR A 166 10.78 20.50 -19.29
C THR A 166 11.77 21.61 -19.61
N CYS A 167 12.23 21.69 -20.86
CA CYS A 167 13.07 22.80 -21.31
C CYS A 167 12.42 24.18 -21.11
N GLU A 168 11.09 24.27 -21.23
CA GLU A 168 10.29 25.49 -21.04
C GLU A 168 10.05 25.78 -19.56
N GLY A 169 9.87 24.73 -18.75
CA GLY A 169 9.60 24.79 -17.32
C GLY A 169 10.53 23.87 -16.53
N PRO A 170 11.81 24.24 -16.32
CA PRO A 170 12.80 23.35 -15.72
C PRO A 170 12.66 23.14 -14.21
N LYS A 171 11.87 23.98 -13.54
CA LYS A 171 11.58 23.89 -12.11
C LYS A 171 10.07 24.01 -11.87
N PRO A 172 9.27 23.02 -12.29
CA PRO A 172 7.84 23.04 -12.04
C PRO A 172 7.57 22.84 -10.55
N VAL A 173 6.55 23.50 -10.02
CA VAL A 173 6.07 23.25 -8.66
C VAL A 173 5.18 22.01 -8.71
N CYS A 174 5.69 20.90 -8.20
CA CYS A 174 4.97 19.62 -8.22
C CYS A 174 4.27 19.30 -6.90
N SER A 175 3.11 18.65 -7.02
CA SER A 175 2.41 18.06 -5.88
C SER A 175 3.26 16.94 -5.28
N ARG A 176 3.19 16.75 -3.96
CA ARG A 176 3.84 15.61 -3.28
C ARG A 176 3.05 14.30 -3.41
N ARG A 177 1.96 14.29 -4.18
CA ARG A 177 1.18 13.09 -4.45
C ARG A 177 1.94 12.17 -5.41
N CYS A 178 1.74 10.88 -5.23
CA CYS A 178 2.32 9.85 -6.07
C CYS A 178 1.60 9.77 -7.42
N GLY A 179 2.33 9.98 -8.52
CA GLY A 179 1.85 9.73 -9.88
C GLY A 179 1.99 8.26 -10.30
N PRO A 180 1.42 7.87 -11.45
CA PRO A 180 1.50 6.51 -11.96
C PRO A 180 2.96 6.09 -12.29
N PRO A 181 3.29 4.79 -12.27
CA PRO A 181 4.61 4.31 -12.65
C PRO A 181 5.00 4.71 -14.09
N LYS A 182 6.18 5.29 -14.29
CA LYS A 182 6.72 5.66 -15.62
C LYS A 182 8.25 5.85 -15.59
N CYS A 183 8.86 5.93 -16.77
CA CYS A 183 10.20 6.49 -16.92
C CYS A 183 10.15 8.00 -16.67
N GLN A 184 10.97 8.48 -15.74
CA GLN A 184 11.08 9.88 -15.35
C GLN A 184 12.53 10.34 -15.51
N CYS A 185 12.74 11.58 -15.95
CA CYS A 185 14.09 12.13 -16.08
C CYS A 185 14.81 12.15 -14.73
N LEU A 186 16.11 11.85 -14.75
CA LEU A 186 16.98 11.98 -13.59
C LEU A 186 17.05 13.45 -13.12
N GLU A 187 17.38 13.65 -11.84
CA GLU A 187 17.55 14.98 -11.29
C GLU A 187 18.63 15.77 -12.06
N GLY A 188 18.32 17.03 -12.41
CA GLY A 188 19.17 17.87 -13.25
C GLY A 188 18.94 17.72 -14.77
N PHE A 189 18.15 16.73 -15.19
CA PHE A 189 17.70 16.56 -16.56
C PHE A 189 16.25 16.98 -16.71
N VAL A 190 15.91 17.46 -17.90
CA VAL A 190 14.57 17.91 -18.25
C VAL A 190 14.12 17.21 -19.52
N LYS A 191 12.81 16.99 -19.64
CA LYS A 191 12.22 16.41 -20.82
C LYS A 191 12.21 17.45 -21.94
N ASP A 192 12.81 17.10 -23.07
CA ASP A 192 12.70 17.86 -24.30
C ASP A 192 11.31 17.66 -24.90
N SER A 193 10.57 18.75 -25.07
CA SER A 193 9.21 18.72 -25.62
C SER A 193 9.17 18.30 -27.10
N ASN A 194 10.29 18.43 -27.83
CA ASN A 194 10.38 18.10 -29.25
C ASN A 194 10.72 16.62 -29.48
N THR A 195 11.69 16.09 -28.74
CA THR A 195 12.18 14.71 -28.92
C THR A 195 11.55 13.73 -27.93
N GLY A 196 11.03 14.23 -26.80
CA GLY A 196 10.54 13.40 -25.70
C GLY A 196 11.66 12.81 -24.83
N GLU A 197 12.93 13.08 -25.12
CA GLU A 197 14.10 12.56 -24.40
C GLU A 197 14.48 13.41 -23.18
N CYS A 198 15.22 12.82 -22.25
CA CYS A 198 15.74 13.53 -21.08
C CYS A 198 17.12 14.12 -21.39
N VAL A 199 17.16 15.44 -21.52
CA VAL A 199 18.37 16.19 -21.88
C VAL A 199 18.81 17.11 -20.73
N SER A 200 20.07 17.52 -20.73
CA SER A 200 20.54 18.52 -19.78
C SER A 200 20.03 19.91 -20.15
N LEU A 201 19.88 20.78 -19.14
CA LEU A 201 19.43 22.16 -19.36
C LEU A 201 20.30 22.97 -20.32
N SER A 202 21.58 22.63 -20.46
CA SER A 202 22.48 23.25 -21.43
C SER A 202 22.12 22.91 -22.87
N LEU A 203 21.61 21.70 -23.13
CA LEU A 203 21.18 21.27 -24.47
C LEU A 203 19.86 21.94 -24.87
N CYS A 204 18.98 22.25 -23.91
CA CYS A 204 17.78 23.06 -24.18
C CYS A 204 18.11 24.44 -24.76
N ARG A 205 19.25 25.04 -24.39
CA ARG A 205 19.67 26.37 -24.89
C ARG A 205 20.01 26.37 -26.38
N ASN A 206 20.32 25.22 -26.97
CA ASN A 206 20.70 25.10 -28.38
C ASN A 206 19.49 24.97 -29.33
N GLN A 207 18.26 24.92 -28.81
CA GLN A 207 17.04 24.83 -29.63
C GLN A 207 16.35 26.18 -29.85
N PHE A 208 16.83 27.25 -29.22
CA PHE A 208 16.29 28.58 -29.42
C PHE A 208 17.14 29.34 -30.44
N PRO A 209 16.54 30.09 -31.37
CA PRO A 209 17.29 30.91 -32.32
C PRO A 209 18.22 31.83 -31.53
N GLN A 210 19.53 31.59 -31.64
CA GLN A 210 20.56 32.40 -30.98
C GLN A 210 20.45 33.87 -31.40
N HIS A 211 19.94 34.12 -32.61
CA HIS A 211 19.69 35.45 -33.16
C HIS A 211 18.27 35.55 -33.73
N CYS A 212 17.50 36.52 -33.23
CA CYS A 212 16.25 36.95 -33.85
C CYS A 212 16.51 37.99 -34.95
N ARG A 213 15.50 38.26 -35.79
CA ARG A 213 15.62 39.29 -36.82
C ARG A 213 15.68 40.68 -36.18
N ARG A 214 16.00 41.70 -36.99
CA ARG A 214 16.07 43.09 -36.51
C ARG A 214 14.75 43.48 -35.84
N ASN A 215 14.84 44.09 -34.65
CA ASN A 215 13.71 44.53 -33.83
C ASN A 215 12.81 43.40 -33.29
N GLU A 216 13.28 42.16 -33.32
CA GLU A 216 12.68 41.04 -32.60
C GLU A 216 13.46 40.72 -31.33
N GLU A 217 12.80 40.10 -30.37
CA GLU A 217 13.40 39.53 -29.17
C GLU A 217 12.91 38.09 -28.98
N PHE A 218 13.81 37.24 -28.51
CA PHE A 218 13.46 35.88 -28.15
C PHE A 218 12.78 35.87 -26.78
N THR A 219 11.61 35.27 -26.69
CA THR A 219 10.91 35.04 -25.42
C THR A 219 10.51 33.58 -25.28
N ARG A 220 10.63 33.05 -24.06
CA ARG A 220 10.15 31.71 -23.70
C ARG A 220 8.63 31.64 -23.52
N CYS A 221 8.01 32.74 -23.15
CA CYS A 221 6.57 32.90 -23.00
C CYS A 221 6.14 33.98 -23.98
N SER A 222 5.84 33.59 -25.23
CA SER A 222 5.46 34.56 -26.26
C SER A 222 4.01 35.00 -26.10
N LYS A 223 3.69 36.22 -26.54
CA LYS A 223 2.30 36.62 -26.72
C LYS A 223 1.65 35.77 -27.82
N ARG A 224 0.43 35.28 -27.58
CA ARG A 224 -0.34 34.49 -28.57
C ARG A 224 -0.91 35.35 -29.70
N CYS A 225 -1.18 36.60 -29.39
CA CYS A 225 -1.45 37.65 -30.37
C CYS A 225 -0.13 38.22 -30.94
N GLN A 226 -0.18 38.74 -32.16
CA GLN A 226 0.95 39.47 -32.75
C GLN A 226 0.46 40.86 -33.17
N PRO A 227 1.01 41.95 -32.62
CA PRO A 227 0.70 43.31 -33.06
C PRO A 227 1.11 43.52 -34.53
N THR A 228 0.24 44.11 -35.34
CA THR A 228 0.49 44.42 -36.76
C THR A 228 0.26 45.91 -37.05
N CYS A 229 0.62 46.40 -38.24
CA CYS A 229 0.25 47.75 -38.64
C CYS A 229 -1.26 47.98 -38.73
N GLU A 230 -2.03 46.92 -39.01
CA GLU A 230 -3.49 46.97 -39.13
C GLU A 230 -4.18 46.90 -37.75
N ASP A 231 -3.56 46.20 -36.80
CA ASP A 231 -3.95 46.19 -35.38
C ASP A 231 -2.72 46.33 -34.46
N PRO A 232 -2.32 47.57 -34.14
CA PRO A 232 -1.13 47.83 -33.32
C PRO A 232 -1.29 47.46 -31.84
N ASN A 233 -2.53 47.27 -31.36
CA ASN A 233 -2.85 47.03 -29.96
C ASN A 233 -3.89 45.91 -29.81
N PRO A 234 -3.57 44.67 -30.25
CA PRO A 234 -4.50 43.56 -30.14
C PRO A 234 -4.76 43.23 -28.67
N ILE A 235 -5.98 42.83 -28.36
CA ILE A 235 -6.31 42.28 -27.04
C ILE A 235 -5.81 40.83 -27.01
N CYS A 236 -4.95 40.55 -26.04
CA CYS A 236 -4.27 39.26 -25.92
C CYS A 236 -4.65 38.58 -24.61
N ASP A 237 -4.84 37.25 -24.65
CA ASP A 237 -4.88 36.49 -23.41
C ASP A 237 -3.52 36.58 -22.67
N ARG A 238 -3.54 36.30 -21.35
CA ARG A 238 -2.34 36.29 -20.51
C ARG A 238 -1.64 34.92 -20.50
N MET A 239 -2.05 33.98 -21.35
CA MET A 239 -1.45 32.66 -21.41
C MET A 239 -0.18 32.69 -22.26
N CYS A 240 0.83 31.93 -21.83
CA CYS A 240 2.04 31.77 -22.61
C CYS A 240 1.76 31.03 -23.93
N GLY A 241 2.22 31.61 -25.03
CA GLY A 241 2.44 30.92 -26.30
C GLY A 241 3.80 30.19 -26.31
N PRO A 242 4.08 29.40 -27.36
CA PRO A 242 5.33 28.68 -27.51
C PRO A 242 6.54 29.63 -27.60
N PRO A 243 7.74 29.20 -27.18
CA PRO A 243 8.95 30.01 -27.33
C PRO A 243 9.21 30.41 -28.78
N LYS A 244 9.35 31.72 -29.06
CA LYS A 244 9.64 32.26 -30.39
C LYS A 244 10.27 33.64 -30.34
N CYS A 245 10.84 34.07 -31.46
CA CYS A 245 11.13 35.49 -31.68
C CYS A 245 9.81 36.25 -31.92
N GLN A 246 9.62 37.36 -31.23
CA GLN A 246 8.47 38.25 -31.42
C GLN A 246 8.95 39.71 -31.51
N CYS A 247 8.13 40.59 -32.09
CA CYS A 247 8.48 42.02 -32.14
C CYS A 247 8.68 42.57 -30.72
N LYS A 248 9.73 43.37 -30.53
CA LYS A 248 9.99 44.08 -29.28
C LYS A 248 8.82 44.99 -28.92
N GLU A 249 8.72 45.34 -27.64
CA GLU A 249 7.73 46.32 -27.20
C GLU A 249 7.86 47.65 -27.96
N GLY A 250 6.74 48.19 -28.45
CA GLY A 250 6.72 49.37 -29.32
C GLY A 250 6.89 49.08 -30.82
N TYR A 251 7.14 47.84 -31.22
CA TYR A 251 7.23 47.40 -32.62
C TYR A 251 6.01 46.57 -33.02
N VAL A 252 5.63 46.66 -34.29
CA VAL A 252 4.52 45.93 -34.92
C VAL A 252 4.99 45.30 -36.21
N LYS A 253 4.33 44.22 -36.63
CA LYS A 253 4.66 43.51 -37.87
C LYS A 253 4.05 44.21 -39.07
N ASP A 254 4.86 44.52 -40.07
CA ASP A 254 4.40 45.07 -41.35
C ASP A 254 3.85 43.97 -42.29
N LYS A 255 3.40 44.36 -43.49
CA LYS A 255 2.89 43.42 -44.52
C LYS A 255 3.96 42.47 -45.07
N LYS A 256 5.25 42.82 -44.93
CA LYS A 256 6.39 41.99 -45.37
C LYS A 256 6.84 41.02 -44.28
N GLY A 257 6.32 41.17 -43.07
CA GLY A 257 6.65 40.35 -41.91
C GLY A 257 7.79 40.91 -41.05
N ASP A 258 8.23 42.14 -41.29
CA ASP A 258 9.30 42.80 -40.53
C ASP A 258 8.74 43.60 -39.34
N CYS A 259 9.46 43.60 -38.22
CA CYS A 259 9.10 44.39 -37.04
C CYS A 259 9.57 45.83 -37.20
N ILE A 260 8.64 46.76 -37.40
CA ILE A 260 8.88 48.20 -37.52
C ILE A 260 8.25 48.94 -36.35
N ARG A 261 8.69 50.17 -36.08
CA ARG A 261 8.05 50.97 -35.02
C ARG A 261 6.64 51.35 -35.45
N LYS A 262 5.73 51.48 -34.48
CA LYS A 262 4.32 51.84 -34.74
C LYS A 262 4.14 53.11 -35.56
N ASP A 263 5.03 54.09 -35.42
CA ASP A 263 5.06 55.36 -36.17
C ASP A 263 5.57 55.23 -37.61
N LYS A 264 5.94 54.02 -38.04
CA LYS A 264 6.45 53.71 -39.39
C LYS A 264 5.51 52.82 -40.21
N CYS A 265 4.37 52.48 -39.63
CA CYS A 265 3.18 52.16 -40.41
C CYS A 265 2.65 53.48 -41.00
#